data_AF-A0A381YM83-F1
#
_entry.id   AF-A0A381YM83-F1
#
_cell.length_a   1.000
_cell.length_b   1.000
_cell.length_c   1.000
_cell.angle_alpha   90.00
_cell.angle_beta   90.00
_cell.angle_gamma   90.00
#
_symmetry.space_group_name_H-M   'P 1'
#
loop_
_entity.id
_entity.type
_entity.pdbx_description
1 polymer ?
#
loop_
_entity_poly.entity_id
_entity_poly.type
_entity_poly.pdbx_seq_one_letter_code
_entity_poly.pdbx_strand_id
1 'polypeptide(L)'
;MAKSSEMAWLDAIEAEQSGDREAALDAAKKTVSIDPSHADGWMGVARWSLPAETRGKQEMPDLKQSAKAMAALRRVVQIDPESFDAWRLGGVLLVDHLGMLEDGLKWWQDRREVAPYEVAPLIEQIGILVRLGHYEECAELLEELFSEGMEATNSNQLARMESVNRMVSRAAKMEEDEIFRPQNPKHPRWAIIERMKKRKPISPTFFLVTFIAPIVFLLGTISMTLVGDSTWGFLMVFIFILVCFMAISRVTSGLLHKLNRHALDLDRAIDCETSSGRVCIPETVRYSKLYAAMVRQRMPALGERLELVVQSGDKLPIRWSPDIPEFSVFEEDWVAETEEKIEADEF
;
A
#
# COMPACT_ATOMS: atom_id res chain seq x y z
N MET A 1 -45.38 -15.67 -2.41
CA MET A 1 -44.62 -15.32 -3.62
C MET A 1 -43.17 -15.19 -3.20
N ALA A 2 -42.26 -15.99 -3.78
CA ALA A 2 -40.84 -15.81 -3.50
C ALA A 2 -40.44 -14.40 -3.96
N LYS A 3 -39.83 -13.60 -3.09
CA LYS A 3 -39.28 -12.29 -3.51
C LYS A 3 -38.25 -12.55 -4.61
N SER A 4 -38.35 -11.83 -5.72
CA SER A 4 -37.33 -11.85 -6.77
C SER A 4 -36.00 -11.30 -6.22
N SER A 5 -34.86 -11.74 -6.77
CA SER A 5 -33.54 -11.19 -6.41
C SER A 5 -33.51 -9.67 -6.55
N GLU A 6 -34.08 -9.15 -7.64
CA GLU A 6 -34.21 -7.71 -7.92
C GLU A 6 -35.01 -6.97 -6.84
N MET A 7 -36.08 -7.56 -6.32
CA MET A 7 -36.85 -6.93 -5.24
C MET A 7 -36.06 -6.89 -3.94
N ALA A 8 -35.32 -7.96 -3.63
CA ALA A 8 -34.43 -7.97 -2.46
C ALA A 8 -33.27 -6.97 -2.61
N TRP A 9 -32.80 -6.74 -3.84
CA TRP A 9 -31.79 -5.74 -4.13
C TRP A 9 -32.31 -4.31 -3.98
N LEU A 10 -33.52 -4.02 -4.47
CA LEU A 10 -34.18 -2.74 -4.23
C LEU A 10 -34.38 -2.47 -2.73
N ASP A 11 -34.81 -3.48 -1.96
CA ASP A 11 -34.90 -3.36 -0.49
C ASP A 11 -33.54 -2.97 0.13
N ALA A 12 -32.42 -3.47 -0.43
CA ALA A 12 -31.07 -3.15 0.04
C ALA A 12 -30.67 -1.70 -0.25
N ILE A 13 -30.97 -1.21 -1.46
CA ILE A 13 -30.73 0.18 -1.87
C ILE A 13 -31.57 1.14 -1.02
N GLU A 14 -32.85 0.84 -0.81
CA GLU A 14 -33.74 1.65 0.03
C GLU A 14 -33.23 1.72 1.47
N ALA A 15 -32.79 0.59 2.03
CA ALA A 15 -32.21 0.53 3.36
C ALA A 15 -30.92 1.37 3.46
N GLU A 16 -30.02 1.29 2.46
CA GLU A 16 -28.82 2.14 2.42
C GLU A 16 -29.16 3.63 2.39
N GLN A 17 -30.11 4.03 1.54
CA GLN A 17 -30.56 5.43 1.43
C GLN A 17 -31.17 5.94 2.74
N SER A 18 -31.85 5.06 3.49
CA SER A 18 -32.38 5.40 4.82
C SER A 18 -31.32 5.45 5.93
N GLY A 19 -30.07 5.04 5.63
CA GLY A 19 -28.97 4.96 6.58
C GLY A 19 -28.95 3.67 7.41
N ASP A 20 -29.88 2.74 7.17
CA ASP A 20 -29.94 1.44 7.85
C ASP A 20 -29.01 0.43 7.16
N ARG A 21 -27.73 0.50 7.53
CA ARG A 21 -26.68 -0.36 6.98
C ARG A 21 -26.85 -1.84 7.33
N GLU A 22 -27.42 -2.14 8.50
CA GLU A 22 -27.65 -3.53 8.91
C GLU A 22 -28.75 -4.15 8.05
N ALA A 23 -29.86 -3.44 7.85
CA ALA A 23 -30.92 -3.87 6.95
C ALA A 23 -30.42 -3.98 5.49
N ALA A 24 -29.59 -3.02 5.03
CA ALA A 24 -28.99 -3.07 3.71
C ALA A 24 -28.13 -4.33 3.53
N LEU A 25 -27.26 -4.63 4.50
CA LEU A 25 -26.43 -5.84 4.49
C LEU A 25 -27.27 -7.12 4.48
N ASP A 26 -28.34 -7.19 5.25
CA ASP A 26 -29.20 -8.37 5.30
C ASP A 26 -30.04 -8.55 4.04
N ALA A 27 -30.50 -7.46 3.43
CA ALA A 27 -31.13 -7.48 2.12
C ALA A 27 -30.14 -7.92 1.03
N ALA A 28 -28.90 -7.41 1.02
CA ALA A 28 -27.83 -7.84 0.11
C ALA A 28 -27.53 -9.34 0.22
N LYS A 29 -27.44 -9.87 1.44
CA LYS A 29 -27.25 -11.31 1.68
C LYS A 29 -28.41 -12.12 1.11
N LYS A 30 -29.66 -11.63 1.25
CA LYS A 30 -30.83 -12.28 0.66
C LYS A 30 -30.74 -12.27 -0.86
N THR A 31 -30.36 -11.14 -1.46
CA THR A 31 -30.13 -11.02 -2.90
C THR A 31 -29.17 -12.09 -3.41
N VAL A 32 -27.97 -12.20 -2.83
CA VAL A 32 -26.97 -13.19 -3.29
C VAL A 32 -27.33 -14.63 -2.93
N SER A 33 -28.23 -14.85 -1.97
CA SER A 33 -28.77 -16.18 -1.66
C SER A 33 -29.83 -16.64 -2.67
N ILE A 34 -30.57 -15.70 -3.26
CA ILE A 34 -31.58 -15.97 -4.30
C ILE A 34 -30.87 -16.08 -5.66
N ASP A 35 -29.95 -15.16 -5.93
CA ASP A 35 -29.16 -15.10 -7.15
C ASP A 35 -27.66 -14.98 -6.82
N PRO A 36 -26.93 -16.11 -6.78
CA PRO A 36 -25.49 -16.11 -6.54
C PRO A 36 -24.66 -15.41 -7.63
N SER A 37 -25.23 -15.14 -8.80
CA SER A 37 -24.59 -14.41 -9.90
C SER A 37 -24.84 -12.90 -9.88
N HIS A 38 -25.46 -12.36 -8.83
CA HIS A 38 -25.69 -10.93 -8.72
C HIS A 38 -24.47 -10.16 -8.20
N ALA A 39 -23.70 -9.54 -9.11
CA ALA A 39 -22.49 -8.78 -8.79
C ALA A 39 -22.72 -7.65 -7.76
N ASP A 40 -23.72 -6.78 -8.00
CA ASP A 40 -23.99 -5.66 -7.10
C ASP A 40 -24.44 -6.12 -5.69
N GLY A 41 -25.18 -7.23 -5.61
CA GLY A 41 -25.52 -7.84 -4.33
C GLY A 41 -24.27 -8.25 -3.53
N TRP A 42 -23.30 -8.89 -4.19
CA TRP A 42 -22.02 -9.23 -3.57
C TRP A 42 -21.19 -7.99 -3.21
N MET A 43 -21.21 -6.96 -4.06
CA MET A 43 -20.57 -5.67 -3.77
C MET A 43 -21.19 -5.01 -2.52
N GLY A 44 -22.52 -5.03 -2.40
CA GLY A 44 -23.24 -4.57 -1.22
C GLY A 44 -22.86 -5.35 0.03
N VAL A 45 -22.79 -6.69 -0.06
CA VAL A 45 -22.30 -7.54 1.05
C VAL A 45 -20.88 -7.14 1.46
N ALA A 46 -19.98 -6.89 0.50
CA ALA A 46 -18.61 -6.48 0.78
C ALA A 46 -18.56 -5.13 1.50
N ARG A 47 -19.16 -4.10 0.91
CA ARG A 47 -19.15 -2.73 1.44
C ARG A 47 -19.82 -2.69 2.80
N TRP A 48 -21.05 -3.16 2.92
CA TRP A 48 -21.84 -3.05 4.15
C TRP A 48 -21.35 -3.95 5.30
N SER A 49 -20.47 -4.93 5.02
CA SER A 49 -19.75 -5.66 6.08
C SER A 49 -18.60 -4.88 6.70
N LEU A 50 -18.12 -3.81 6.05
CA LEU A 50 -17.09 -2.92 6.59
C LEU A 50 -17.72 -1.78 7.41
N PRO A 51 -16.97 -1.20 8.38
CA PRO A 51 -17.42 -0.01 9.11
C PRO A 51 -17.76 1.15 8.16
N ALA A 52 -18.74 1.97 8.55
CA ALA A 52 -19.16 3.10 7.75
C ALA A 52 -18.06 4.17 7.65
N GLU A 53 -17.98 4.85 6.52
CA GLU A 53 -17.12 6.03 6.37
C GLU A 53 -17.69 7.19 7.17
N THR A 54 -16.89 7.72 8.11
CA THR A 54 -17.28 8.84 8.96
C THR A 54 -16.33 10.01 8.73
N ARG A 55 -16.85 11.25 8.78
CA ARG A 55 -16.03 12.47 8.65
C ARG A 55 -15.06 12.69 9.82
N GLY A 56 -15.13 11.86 10.86
CA GLY A 56 -14.34 11.95 12.08
C GLY A 56 -13.23 10.91 12.13
N LYS A 57 -13.03 10.31 13.31
CA LYS A 57 -12.10 9.19 13.44
C LYS A 57 -12.72 7.96 12.78
N GLN A 58 -12.22 7.61 11.60
CA GLN A 58 -12.64 6.42 10.88
C GLN A 58 -12.44 5.16 11.73
N GLU A 59 -13.49 4.39 11.89
CA GLU A 59 -13.40 3.04 12.44
C GLU A 59 -12.82 2.13 11.37
N MET A 60 -11.77 1.41 11.74
CA MET A 60 -11.10 0.47 10.83
C MET A 60 -11.65 -0.93 11.07
N PRO A 61 -11.86 -1.74 10.01
CA PRO A 61 -12.39 -3.08 10.14
C PRO A 61 -11.47 -3.99 10.95
N ASP A 62 -12.09 -4.91 11.67
CA ASP A 62 -11.42 -6.05 12.30
C ASP A 62 -11.10 -7.15 11.27
N LEU A 63 -10.35 -8.18 11.68
CA LEU A 63 -9.94 -9.26 10.78
C LEU A 63 -11.14 -10.00 10.16
N LYS A 64 -12.21 -10.20 10.94
CA LYS A 64 -13.40 -10.95 10.50
C LYS A 64 -14.18 -10.16 9.45
N GLN A 65 -14.33 -8.85 9.63
CA GLN A 65 -14.96 -7.94 8.69
C GLN A 65 -14.15 -7.86 7.40
N SER A 66 -12.84 -7.65 7.48
CA SER A 66 -11.95 -7.64 6.31
C SER A 66 -11.98 -8.96 5.53
N ALA A 67 -11.93 -10.10 6.22
CA ALA A 67 -12.00 -11.42 5.59
C ALA A 67 -13.34 -11.68 4.89
N LYS A 68 -14.45 -11.32 5.54
CA LYS A 68 -15.80 -11.47 4.97
C LYS A 68 -16.00 -10.55 3.75
N ALA A 69 -15.54 -9.31 3.83
CA ALA A 69 -15.60 -8.38 2.70
C ALA A 69 -14.75 -8.89 1.53
N MET A 70 -13.54 -9.37 1.80
CA MET A 70 -12.67 -9.95 0.76
C MET A 70 -13.31 -11.18 0.09
N ALA A 71 -13.95 -12.06 0.86
CA ALA A 71 -14.66 -13.22 0.31
C ALA A 71 -15.79 -12.80 -0.65
N ALA A 72 -16.54 -11.74 -0.32
CA ALA A 72 -17.57 -11.19 -1.20
C ALA A 72 -16.97 -10.53 -2.45
N LEU A 73 -15.88 -9.77 -2.32
CA LEU A 73 -15.20 -9.12 -3.45
C LEU A 73 -14.65 -10.12 -4.46
N ARG A 74 -14.11 -11.24 -4.00
CA ARG A 74 -13.71 -12.36 -4.88
C ARG A 74 -14.87 -12.86 -5.73
N ARG A 75 -16.10 -12.84 -5.21
CA ARG A 75 -17.30 -13.21 -5.98
C ARG A 75 -17.67 -12.12 -6.98
N VAL A 76 -17.56 -10.85 -6.59
CA VAL A 76 -17.81 -9.73 -7.52
C VAL A 76 -16.90 -9.84 -8.74
N VAL A 77 -15.58 -9.93 -8.56
CA VAL A 77 -14.65 -9.97 -9.70
C VAL A 77 -14.76 -11.24 -10.55
N GLN A 78 -15.27 -12.33 -9.98
CA GLN A 78 -15.58 -13.56 -10.75
C GLN A 78 -16.81 -13.41 -11.64
N ILE A 79 -17.76 -12.56 -11.23
CA ILE A 79 -19.04 -12.36 -11.94
C ILE A 79 -18.92 -11.18 -12.92
N ASP A 80 -18.33 -10.09 -12.45
CA ASP A 80 -18.09 -8.85 -13.19
C ASP A 80 -16.61 -8.44 -13.04
N PRO A 81 -15.72 -8.99 -13.89
CA PRO A 81 -14.30 -8.67 -13.88
C PRO A 81 -13.99 -7.20 -14.25
N GLU A 82 -14.92 -6.50 -14.90
CA GLU A 82 -14.76 -5.10 -15.31
C GLU A 82 -14.93 -4.12 -14.14
N SER A 83 -15.52 -4.57 -13.03
CA SER A 83 -15.77 -3.75 -11.84
C SER A 83 -14.48 -3.30 -11.13
N PHE A 84 -13.87 -2.21 -11.60
CA PHE A 84 -12.66 -1.65 -10.99
C PHE A 84 -12.82 -1.35 -9.51
N ASP A 85 -14.01 -0.94 -9.10
CA ASP A 85 -14.31 -0.63 -7.70
C ASP A 85 -14.15 -1.86 -6.77
N ALA A 86 -14.42 -3.07 -7.29
CA ALA A 86 -14.23 -4.31 -6.55
C ALA A 86 -12.74 -4.65 -6.42
N TRP A 87 -12.00 -4.51 -7.51
CA TRP A 87 -10.54 -4.67 -7.54
C TRP A 87 -9.86 -3.71 -6.56
N ARG A 88 -10.21 -2.42 -6.62
CA ARG A 88 -9.68 -1.38 -5.75
C ARG A 88 -9.95 -1.65 -4.28
N LEU A 89 -11.19 -1.97 -3.90
CA LEU A 89 -11.51 -2.27 -2.51
C LEU A 89 -10.83 -3.56 -2.04
N GLY A 90 -10.76 -4.59 -2.89
CA GLY A 90 -10.09 -5.85 -2.59
C GLY A 90 -8.58 -5.67 -2.38
N GLY A 91 -7.93 -4.89 -3.23
CA GLY A 91 -6.51 -4.59 -3.13
C GLY A 91 -6.16 -3.86 -1.83
N VAL A 92 -6.94 -2.84 -1.46
CA VAL A 92 -6.79 -2.14 -0.18
C VAL A 92 -6.93 -3.11 1.00
N LEU A 93 -7.95 -3.98 0.98
CA LEU A 93 -8.15 -4.96 2.06
C LEU A 93 -6.99 -5.95 2.16
N LEU A 94 -6.50 -6.50 1.04
CA LEU A 94 -5.38 -7.44 1.03
C LEU A 94 -4.09 -6.79 1.53
N VAL A 95 -3.75 -5.62 0.99
CA VAL A 95 -2.45 -4.97 1.19
C VAL A 95 -2.36 -4.21 2.52
N ASP A 96 -3.38 -3.43 2.86
CA ASP A 96 -3.34 -2.52 4.01
C ASP A 96 -3.97 -3.12 5.26
N HIS A 97 -5.09 -3.83 5.11
CA HIS A 97 -5.82 -4.38 6.26
C HIS A 97 -5.36 -5.78 6.64
N LEU A 98 -5.04 -6.63 5.67
CA LEU A 98 -4.65 -8.02 5.93
C LEU A 98 -3.14 -8.23 5.85
N GLY A 99 -2.40 -7.34 5.18
CA GLY A 99 -0.95 -7.49 4.98
C GLY A 99 -0.57 -8.71 4.15
N MET A 100 -1.49 -9.20 3.32
CA MET A 100 -1.34 -10.36 2.43
C MET A 100 -0.78 -9.86 1.09
N LEU A 101 0.52 -9.58 1.07
CA LEU A 101 1.17 -8.91 -0.05
C LEU A 101 1.32 -9.80 -1.29
N GLU A 102 1.63 -11.10 -1.11
CA GLU A 102 1.64 -12.10 -2.19
C GLU A 102 0.27 -12.21 -2.87
N ASP A 103 -0.80 -12.37 -2.09
CA ASP A 103 -2.16 -12.36 -2.61
C ASP A 103 -2.51 -11.02 -3.27
N GLY A 104 -1.96 -9.91 -2.78
CA GLY A 104 -2.10 -8.59 -3.40
C GLY A 104 -1.43 -8.50 -4.77
N LEU A 105 -0.22 -9.05 -4.93
CA LEU A 105 0.47 -9.10 -6.23
C LEU A 105 -0.36 -9.89 -7.25
N LYS A 106 -0.86 -11.06 -6.83
CA LYS A 106 -1.74 -11.89 -7.66
C LYS A 106 -3.05 -11.18 -7.99
N TRP A 107 -3.71 -10.57 -7.01
CA TRP A 107 -4.97 -9.84 -7.20
C TRP A 107 -4.85 -8.74 -8.26
N TRP A 108 -3.77 -7.98 -8.24
CA TRP A 108 -3.53 -6.96 -9.25
C TRP A 108 -3.07 -7.53 -10.59
N GLN A 109 -2.40 -8.69 -10.60
CA GLN A 109 -2.10 -9.40 -11.83
C GLN A 109 -3.37 -9.88 -12.53
N ASP A 110 -4.29 -10.49 -11.78
CA ASP A 110 -5.57 -10.96 -12.30
C ASP A 110 -6.38 -9.79 -12.90
N ARG A 111 -6.26 -8.56 -12.36
CA ARG A 111 -6.84 -7.35 -12.98
C ARG A 111 -6.16 -6.97 -14.29
N ARG A 112 -4.84 -7.10 -14.40
CA ARG A 112 -4.10 -6.81 -15.63
C ARG A 112 -4.46 -7.74 -16.79
N GLU A 113 -4.90 -8.96 -16.51
CA GLU A 113 -5.45 -9.86 -17.53
C GLU A 113 -6.76 -9.33 -18.14
N VAL A 114 -7.53 -8.54 -17.38
CA VAL A 114 -8.80 -7.94 -17.83
C VAL A 114 -8.56 -6.56 -18.45
N ALA A 115 -7.72 -5.74 -17.81
CA ALA A 115 -7.42 -4.37 -18.22
C ALA A 115 -5.89 -4.15 -18.33
N PRO A 116 -5.26 -4.58 -19.46
CA PRO A 116 -3.81 -4.48 -19.72
C PRO A 116 -3.19 -3.11 -19.51
N TYR A 117 -3.87 -2.10 -20.03
CA TYR A 117 -3.34 -0.74 -20.19
C TYR A 117 -3.62 0.13 -18.97
N GLU A 118 -4.25 -0.42 -17.94
CA GLU A 118 -4.56 0.32 -16.72
C GLU A 118 -3.30 0.46 -15.85
N VAL A 119 -2.99 1.69 -15.47
CA VAL A 119 -1.76 2.00 -14.71
C VAL A 119 -1.90 1.73 -13.22
N ALA A 120 -3.13 1.69 -12.68
CA ALA A 120 -3.37 1.51 -11.26
C ALA A 120 -2.84 0.15 -10.74
N PRO A 121 -3.13 -1.01 -11.37
CA PRO A 121 -2.55 -2.29 -10.98
C PRO A 121 -1.02 -2.30 -10.95
N LEU A 122 -0.35 -1.72 -11.95
CA LEU A 122 1.11 -1.62 -11.99
C LEU A 122 1.67 -0.83 -10.81
N ILE A 123 1.08 0.34 -10.53
CA ILE A 123 1.50 1.20 -9.41
C ILE A 123 1.37 0.46 -8.07
N GLU A 124 0.28 -0.28 -7.89
CA GLU A 124 0.05 -1.07 -6.68
C GLU A 124 1.03 -2.24 -6.55
N GLN A 125 1.28 -2.99 -7.63
CA GLN A 125 2.29 -4.06 -7.66
C GLN A 125 3.70 -3.52 -7.37
N ILE A 126 4.10 -2.41 -7.99
CA ILE A 126 5.37 -1.70 -7.71
C ILE A 126 5.47 -1.34 -6.22
N GLY A 127 4.39 -0.81 -5.64
CA GLY A 127 4.34 -0.48 -4.22
C GLY A 127 4.58 -1.69 -3.32
N ILE A 128 3.98 -2.84 -3.64
CA ILE A 128 4.16 -4.09 -2.91
C ILE A 128 5.59 -4.61 -3.05
N LEU A 129 6.15 -4.64 -4.26
CA LEU A 129 7.52 -5.11 -4.51
C LEU A 129 8.57 -4.27 -3.78
N VAL A 130 8.40 -2.94 -3.73
CA VAL A 130 9.27 -2.04 -2.96
C VAL A 130 9.22 -2.34 -1.46
N ARG A 131 8.03 -2.63 -0.91
CA ARG A 131 7.86 -3.02 0.50
C ARG A 131 8.61 -4.31 0.81
N LEU A 132 8.45 -5.33 -0.03
CA LEU A 132 9.11 -6.62 0.09
C LEU A 132 10.62 -6.55 -0.22
N GLY A 133 11.07 -5.53 -0.95
CA GLY A 133 12.48 -5.34 -1.34
C GLY A 133 12.88 -6.10 -2.61
N HIS A 134 11.92 -6.45 -3.46
CA HIS A 134 12.08 -7.08 -4.76
C HIS A 134 12.27 -6.00 -5.83
N TYR A 135 13.50 -5.52 -5.97
CA TYR A 135 13.81 -4.35 -6.80
C TYR A 135 14.01 -4.69 -8.28
N GLU A 136 14.34 -5.93 -8.62
CA GLU A 136 14.53 -6.36 -10.01
C GLU A 136 13.17 -6.43 -10.71
N GLU A 137 12.25 -7.17 -10.11
CA GLU A 137 10.84 -7.29 -10.51
C GLU A 137 10.15 -5.92 -10.55
N CYS A 138 10.49 -5.04 -9.62
CA CYS A 138 9.98 -3.67 -9.61
C CYS A 138 10.48 -2.85 -10.81
N ALA A 139 11.71 -3.10 -11.28
CA ALA A 139 12.26 -2.39 -12.43
C ALA A 139 11.56 -2.81 -13.72
N GLU A 140 11.23 -4.09 -13.87
CA GLU A 140 10.44 -4.61 -15.01
C GLU A 140 9.07 -3.92 -15.10
N LEU A 141 8.33 -3.86 -13.99
CA LEU A 141 7.02 -3.17 -13.97
C LEU A 141 7.14 -1.65 -14.18
N LEU A 142 8.23 -1.03 -13.74
CA LEU A 142 8.45 0.39 -14.00
C LEU A 142 8.74 0.67 -15.47
N GLU A 143 9.49 -0.21 -16.14
CA GLU A 143 9.72 -0.12 -17.58
C GLU A 143 8.40 -0.22 -18.34
N GLU A 144 7.55 -1.18 -17.99
CA GLU A 144 6.21 -1.33 -18.56
C GLU A 144 5.34 -0.09 -18.30
N LEU A 145 5.34 0.45 -17.07
CA LEU A 145 4.57 1.64 -16.71
C LEU A 145 4.92 2.87 -17.55
N PHE A 146 6.17 2.98 -18.02
CA PHE A 146 6.63 4.08 -18.86
C PHE A 146 6.57 3.77 -20.37
N SER A 147 6.08 2.59 -20.76
CA SER A 147 5.94 2.20 -22.16
C SER A 147 4.85 2.98 -22.90
N GLU A 148 4.96 3.05 -24.23
CA GLU A 148 3.95 3.65 -25.09
C GLU A 148 2.75 2.70 -25.18
N GLY A 149 1.57 3.13 -24.70
CA GLY A 149 0.35 2.32 -24.71
C GLY A 149 -0.40 2.30 -23.38
N MET A 150 0.28 2.62 -22.28
CA MET A 150 -0.34 2.73 -20.97
C MET A 150 -1.25 3.95 -20.86
N GLU A 151 -2.33 3.84 -20.09
CA GLU A 151 -3.23 4.96 -19.81
C GLU A 151 -2.48 6.18 -19.26
N ALA A 152 -2.98 7.37 -19.59
CA ALA A 152 -2.34 8.62 -19.20
C ALA A 152 -2.22 8.72 -17.67
N THR A 153 -0.99 8.59 -17.18
CA THR A 153 -0.67 8.78 -15.77
C THR A 153 -0.79 10.26 -15.41
N ASN A 154 -1.41 10.55 -14.26
CA ASN A 154 -1.49 11.92 -13.76
C ASN A 154 -0.07 12.46 -13.52
N SER A 155 0.20 13.74 -13.82
CA SER A 155 1.50 14.41 -13.58
C SER A 155 2.05 14.17 -12.17
N ASN A 156 1.18 14.14 -11.15
CA ASN A 156 1.59 13.83 -9.77
C ASN A 156 1.99 12.37 -9.57
N GLN A 157 1.31 11.43 -10.23
CA GLN A 157 1.65 10.01 -10.18
C GLN A 157 2.96 9.74 -10.92
N LEU A 158 3.15 10.36 -12.09
CA LEU A 158 4.42 10.33 -12.84
C LEU A 158 5.61 10.77 -11.99
N ALA A 159 5.54 11.93 -11.35
CA ALA A 159 6.63 12.45 -10.53
C ALA A 159 6.96 11.51 -9.35
N ARG A 160 5.96 10.86 -8.77
CA ARG A 160 6.16 9.84 -7.73
C ARG A 160 6.86 8.61 -8.30
N MET A 161 6.40 8.10 -9.44
CA MET A 161 6.96 6.90 -10.08
C MET A 161 8.38 7.13 -10.59
N GLU A 162 8.73 8.33 -11.08
CA GLU A 162 10.12 8.69 -11.37
C GLU A 162 11.01 8.68 -10.12
N SER A 163 10.49 9.10 -8.96
CA SER A 163 11.21 9.01 -7.70
C SER A 163 11.41 7.55 -7.27
N VAL A 164 10.39 6.70 -7.47
CA VAL A 164 10.48 5.26 -7.22
C VAL A 164 11.49 4.62 -8.16
N ASN A 165 11.45 4.91 -9.46
CA ASN A 165 12.42 4.41 -10.45
C ASN A 165 13.86 4.76 -10.08
N ARG A 166 14.12 6.02 -9.69
CA ARG A 166 15.46 6.41 -9.19
C ARG A 166 15.86 5.68 -7.92
N MET A 167 14.92 5.33 -7.04
CA MET A 167 15.20 4.54 -5.84
C MET A 167 15.55 3.09 -6.20
N VAL A 168 14.74 2.48 -7.06
CA VAL A 168 14.87 1.08 -7.52
C VAL A 168 16.18 0.91 -8.29
N SER A 169 16.49 1.79 -9.24
CA SER A 169 17.77 1.78 -9.99
C SER A 169 19.00 1.92 -9.08
N ARG A 170 18.88 2.64 -7.96
CA ARG A 170 19.95 2.70 -6.95
C ARG A 170 20.04 1.41 -6.15
N ALA A 171 18.91 0.84 -5.76
CA ALA A 171 18.85 -0.39 -4.98
C ALA A 171 19.36 -1.61 -5.78
N ALA A 172 19.05 -1.67 -7.08
CA ALA A 172 19.56 -2.70 -8.00
C ALA A 172 21.09 -2.66 -8.17
N LYS A 173 21.73 -1.52 -7.87
CA LYS A 173 23.20 -1.35 -7.92
C LYS A 173 23.87 -1.58 -6.56
N MET A 174 23.10 -1.81 -5.49
CA MET A 174 23.64 -2.14 -4.18
C MET A 174 24.05 -3.61 -4.16
N GLU A 175 25.05 -3.96 -3.34
CA GLU A 175 25.41 -5.36 -3.12
C GLU A 175 24.20 -6.11 -2.51
N GLU A 176 24.00 -7.37 -2.90
CA GLU A 176 22.87 -8.19 -2.42
C GLU A 176 22.79 -8.24 -0.88
N ASP A 177 23.93 -8.20 -0.20
CA ASP A 177 24.05 -8.25 1.26
C ASP A 177 23.57 -6.95 1.95
N GLU A 178 23.40 -5.86 1.21
CA GLU A 178 22.84 -4.62 1.73
C GLU A 178 21.30 -4.63 1.74
N ILE A 179 20.67 -5.44 0.88
CA ILE A 179 19.21 -5.58 0.81
C ILE A 179 18.75 -6.44 1.98
N PHE A 180 17.87 -5.89 2.82
CA PHE A 180 17.41 -6.63 3.99
C PHE A 180 16.57 -7.83 3.58
N ARG A 181 17.04 -9.03 3.92
CA ARG A 181 16.32 -10.31 3.78
C ARG A 181 15.86 -10.81 5.16
N PRO A 182 14.61 -10.53 5.59
CA PRO A 182 14.12 -10.91 6.93
C PRO A 182 14.17 -12.41 7.20
N GLN A 183 14.00 -13.24 6.16
CA GLN A 183 14.02 -14.69 6.23
C GLN A 183 15.38 -15.28 6.62
N ASN A 184 16.47 -14.50 6.53
CA ASN A 184 17.79 -14.91 6.99
C ASN A 184 18.05 -14.40 8.43
N PRO A 185 18.02 -15.26 9.46
CA PRO A 185 18.22 -14.84 10.85
C PRO A 185 19.62 -14.29 11.13
N LYS A 186 20.61 -14.61 10.28
CA LYS A 186 22.00 -14.16 10.41
C LYS A 186 22.27 -12.86 9.64
N HIS A 187 21.26 -12.26 9.00
CA HIS A 187 21.42 -11.03 8.26
C HIS A 187 21.95 -9.90 9.17
N PRO A 188 23.01 -9.15 8.79
CA PRO A 188 23.64 -8.13 9.64
C PRO A 188 22.67 -7.06 10.18
N ARG A 189 21.65 -6.74 9.39
CA ARG A 189 20.57 -5.79 9.77
C ARG A 189 19.77 -6.21 11.00
N TRP A 190 19.63 -7.51 11.30
CA TRP A 190 19.00 -7.95 12.56
C TRP A 190 19.76 -7.44 13.78
N ALA A 191 21.10 -7.41 13.75
CA ALA A 191 21.91 -6.86 14.83
C ALA A 191 21.75 -5.33 14.98
N ILE A 192 21.41 -4.61 13.91
CA ILE A 192 21.10 -3.18 13.96
C ILE A 192 19.73 -2.98 14.62
N ILE A 193 18.71 -3.73 14.19
CA ILE A 193 17.36 -3.69 14.76
C ILE A 193 17.41 -4.02 16.26
N GLU A 194 18.14 -5.08 16.64
CA GLU A 194 18.28 -5.52 18.03
C GLU A 194 18.89 -4.43 18.93
N ARG A 195 19.91 -3.70 18.45
CA ARG A 195 20.50 -2.56 19.19
C ARG A 195 19.53 -1.38 19.32
N MET A 196 18.67 -1.17 18.32
CA MET A 196 17.76 -0.02 18.25
C MET A 196 16.36 -0.29 18.80
N LYS A 197 16.03 -1.55 19.17
CA LYS A 197 14.69 -2.01 19.56
C LYS A 197 13.99 -1.24 20.67
N LYS A 198 14.73 -0.50 21.50
CA LYS A 198 14.18 0.32 22.61
C LYS A 198 13.76 1.73 22.16
N ARG A 199 14.08 2.14 20.94
CA ARG A 199 13.81 3.48 20.38
C ARG A 199 12.64 3.41 19.41
N LYS A 200 11.79 4.44 19.43
CA LYS A 200 10.69 4.60 18.45
C LYS A 200 11.24 5.24 17.17
N PRO A 201 10.61 4.99 16.01
CA PRO A 201 10.92 5.76 14.81
C PRO A 201 10.67 7.24 15.06
N ILE A 202 11.52 8.08 14.47
CA ILE A 202 11.44 9.53 14.58
C ILE A 202 10.40 10.03 13.57
N SER A 203 9.36 10.74 14.01
CA SER A 203 8.38 11.29 13.07
C SER A 203 8.95 12.50 12.30
N PRO A 204 8.51 12.74 11.05
CA PRO A 204 8.93 13.91 10.29
C PRO A 204 8.65 15.24 11.01
N THR A 205 7.49 15.33 11.68
CA THR A 205 7.08 16.51 12.44
C THR A 205 7.98 16.75 13.66
N PHE A 206 8.26 15.70 14.44
CA PHE A 206 9.14 15.79 15.58
C PHE A 206 10.57 16.17 15.15
N PHE A 207 11.05 15.58 14.05
CA PHE A 207 12.37 15.88 13.52
C PHE A 207 12.48 17.33 13.04
N LEU A 208 11.46 17.83 12.34
CA LEU A 208 11.39 19.21 11.89
C LEU A 208 11.42 20.18 13.07
N VAL A 209 10.57 19.99 14.06
CA VAL A 209 10.48 20.90 15.22
C VAL A 209 11.74 20.84 16.09
N THR A 210 12.34 19.66 16.26
CA THR A 210 13.46 19.49 17.20
C THR A 210 14.81 19.85 16.59
N PHE A 211 15.02 19.57 15.29
CA PHE A 211 16.33 19.75 14.64
C PHE A 211 16.32 20.87 13.61
N ILE A 212 15.30 20.96 12.76
CA ILE A 212 15.28 21.93 11.65
C ILE A 212 14.91 23.32 12.16
N ALA A 213 13.84 23.44 12.95
CA ALA A 213 13.32 24.73 13.39
C ALA A 213 14.34 25.55 14.21
N PRO A 214 15.11 24.98 15.16
CA PRO A 214 16.11 25.75 15.90
C PRO A 214 17.25 26.26 15.02
N ILE A 215 17.69 25.48 14.01
CA ILE A 215 18.74 25.89 13.07
C ILE A 215 18.25 27.07 12.22
N VAL A 216 17.03 26.95 11.66
CA VAL A 216 16.43 28.02 10.85
C VAL A 216 16.17 29.27 11.70
N PHE A 217 15.71 29.11 12.94
CA PHE A 217 15.51 30.22 13.88
C PHE A 217 16.81 30.95 14.22
N LEU A 218 17.89 30.21 14.49
CA LEU A 218 19.20 30.77 14.77
C LEU A 218 19.74 31.55 13.56
N LEU A 219 19.66 30.96 12.35
CA LEU A 219 20.04 31.63 11.11
C LEU A 219 19.21 32.90 10.89
N GLY A 220 17.90 32.84 11.12
CA GLY A 220 17.01 33.99 11.03
C GLY A 220 17.38 35.10 12.00
N THR A 221 17.73 34.75 13.24
CA THR A 221 18.14 35.74 14.27
C THR A 221 19.46 36.41 13.89
N ILE A 222 20.45 35.63 13.43
CA ILE A 222 21.73 36.17 12.96
C ILE A 222 21.50 37.10 11.75
N SER A 223 20.71 36.69 10.77
CA SER A 223 20.39 37.51 9.61
C SER A 223 19.64 38.79 9.98
N MET A 224 18.72 38.73 10.96
CA MET A 224 18.05 39.93 11.48
C MET A 224 19.04 40.89 12.13
N THR A 225 20.01 40.41 12.91
CA THR A 225 21.02 41.28 13.53
C THR A 225 21.96 41.96 12.52
N LEU A 226 22.16 41.39 11.34
CA LEU A 226 23.10 41.90 10.35
C LEU A 226 22.47 42.88 9.35
N VAL A 227 21.23 42.60 8.91
CA VAL A 227 20.60 43.31 7.78
C VAL A 227 19.16 43.74 8.11
N GLY A 228 18.62 43.39 9.29
CA GLY A 228 17.20 43.54 9.64
C GLY A 228 16.75 44.97 10.01
N ASP A 229 17.65 45.94 10.11
CA ASP A 229 17.34 47.29 10.58
C ASP A 229 16.47 48.11 9.60
N SER A 230 16.33 47.65 8.35
CA SER A 230 15.50 48.31 7.32
C SER A 230 14.30 47.46 6.92
N THR A 231 13.23 48.10 6.42
CA THR A 231 12.03 47.40 5.92
C THR A 231 12.36 46.44 4.77
N TRP A 232 13.27 46.83 3.88
CA TRP A 232 13.79 45.98 2.82
C TRP A 232 14.67 44.85 3.36
N GLY A 233 15.47 45.14 4.37
CA GLY A 233 16.27 44.16 5.09
C GLY A 233 15.41 43.06 5.72
N PHE A 234 14.32 43.44 6.40
CA PHE A 234 13.35 42.50 6.95
C PHE A 234 12.75 41.59 5.86
N LEU A 235 12.33 42.15 4.72
CA LEU A 235 11.77 41.38 3.60
C LEU A 235 12.81 40.40 3.02
N MET A 236 14.06 40.84 2.88
CA MET A 236 15.17 39.99 2.41
C MET A 236 15.48 38.86 3.38
N VAL A 237 15.49 39.14 4.69
CA VAL A 237 15.68 38.12 5.73
C VAL A 237 14.52 37.13 5.73
N PHE A 238 13.28 37.57 5.52
CA PHE A 238 12.12 36.68 5.42
C PHE A 238 12.25 35.71 4.23
N ILE A 239 12.59 36.22 3.05
CA ILE A 239 12.83 35.37 1.86
C ILE A 239 14.01 34.42 2.13
N PHE A 240 15.09 34.91 2.74
CA PHE A 240 16.25 34.10 3.10
C PHE A 240 15.87 32.93 4.03
N ILE A 241 15.06 33.19 5.07
CA ILE A 241 14.58 32.15 5.99
C ILE A 241 13.76 31.08 5.24
N LEU A 242 12.89 31.49 4.31
CA LEU A 242 12.12 30.54 3.49
C LEU A 242 13.03 29.66 2.61
N VAL A 243 14.04 30.27 1.98
CA VAL A 243 15.02 29.54 1.16
C VAL A 243 15.85 28.58 2.03
N CYS A 244 16.34 29.03 3.19
CA CYS A 244 17.07 28.19 4.13
C CYS A 244 16.20 27.03 4.63
N PHE A 245 14.94 27.28 4.98
CA PHE A 245 14.01 26.24 5.40
C PHE A 245 13.82 25.19 4.31
N MET A 246 13.57 25.60 3.06
CA MET A 246 13.44 24.67 1.93
C MET A 246 14.72 23.86 1.68
N ALA A 247 15.89 24.52 1.72
CA ALA A 247 17.18 23.87 1.50
C ALA A 247 17.52 22.86 2.60
N ILE A 248 17.37 23.26 3.88
CA ILE A 248 17.64 22.40 5.04
C ILE A 248 16.64 21.24 5.07
N SER A 249 15.35 21.49 4.82
CA SER A 249 14.33 20.45 4.77
C SER A 249 14.66 19.38 3.71
N ARG A 250 15.07 19.81 2.50
CA ARG A 250 15.49 18.89 1.44
C ARG A 250 16.69 18.04 1.84
N VAL A 251 17.75 18.63 2.40
CA VAL A 251 18.96 17.88 2.80
C VAL A 251 18.69 16.93 3.97
N THR A 252 17.92 17.39 4.96
CA THR A 252 17.72 16.65 6.22
C THR A 252 16.69 15.52 6.08
N SER A 253 15.81 15.56 5.08
CA SER A 253 14.90 14.45 4.75
C SER A 253 15.64 13.12 4.54
N GLY A 254 16.76 13.13 3.80
CA GLY A 254 17.57 11.94 3.58
C GLY A 254 18.24 11.42 4.86
N LEU A 255 18.58 12.31 5.79
CA LEU A 255 19.12 11.94 7.10
C LEU A 255 18.06 11.25 7.96
N LEU A 256 16.82 11.77 7.97
CA LEU A 256 15.71 11.15 8.70
C LEU A 256 15.46 9.71 8.20
N HIS A 257 15.46 9.49 6.89
CA HIS A 257 15.36 8.13 6.33
C HIS A 257 16.48 7.22 6.82
N LYS A 258 17.73 7.69 6.84
CA LYS A 258 18.87 6.90 7.35
C LYS A 258 18.71 6.57 8.84
N LEU A 259 18.26 7.53 9.65
CA LEU A 259 18.02 7.32 11.08
C LEU A 259 16.91 6.29 11.32
N ASN A 260 15.85 6.32 10.51
CA ASN A 260 14.72 5.39 10.60
C ASN A 260 14.91 4.09 9.80
N ARG A 261 16.08 3.86 9.18
CA ARG A 261 16.32 2.68 8.34
C ARG A 261 16.04 1.36 9.07
N HIS A 262 16.41 1.27 10.35
CA HIS A 262 16.12 0.10 11.20
C HIS A 262 14.62 -0.15 11.43
N ALA A 263 13.82 0.91 11.47
CA ALA A 263 12.37 0.82 11.61
C ALA A 263 11.74 0.34 10.28
N LEU A 264 12.22 0.85 9.14
CA LEU A 264 11.82 0.38 7.81
C LEU A 264 12.19 -1.09 7.58
N ASP A 265 13.37 -1.52 8.07
CA ASP A 265 13.78 -2.92 8.00
C ASP A 265 12.82 -3.79 8.84
N LEU A 266 12.50 -3.38 10.07
CA LEU A 266 11.50 -4.10 10.87
C LEU A 266 10.12 -4.12 10.20
N ASP A 267 9.73 -3.03 9.54
CA ASP A 267 8.48 -2.93 8.80
C ASP A 267 8.39 -3.97 7.68
N ARG A 268 9.48 -4.13 6.91
CA ARG A 268 9.62 -5.18 5.91
C ARG A 268 9.53 -6.58 6.51
N ALA A 269 10.13 -6.80 7.69
CA ALA A 269 10.01 -8.09 8.36
C ALA A 269 8.57 -8.39 8.76
N ILE A 270 7.81 -7.40 9.22
CA ILE A 270 6.38 -7.54 9.53
C ILE A 270 5.61 -7.89 8.25
N ASP A 271 5.87 -7.17 7.16
CA ASP A 271 5.26 -7.44 5.85
C ASP A 271 5.55 -8.88 5.37
N CYS A 272 6.77 -9.39 5.54
CA CYS A 272 7.10 -10.78 5.24
C CYS A 272 6.35 -11.77 6.14
N GLU A 273 6.20 -11.50 7.45
CA GLU A 273 5.45 -12.40 8.34
C GLU A 273 3.96 -12.46 7.98
N THR A 274 3.34 -11.31 7.72
CA THR A 274 1.90 -11.23 7.43
C THR A 274 1.55 -11.84 6.07
N SER A 275 2.44 -11.67 5.08
CA SER A 275 2.30 -12.23 3.74
C SER A 275 2.48 -13.75 3.76
N SER A 276 3.61 -14.24 4.30
CA SER A 276 3.91 -15.68 4.33
C SER A 276 3.05 -16.49 5.31
N GLY A 277 2.42 -15.81 6.28
CA GLY A 277 1.75 -16.46 7.40
C GLY A 277 2.70 -17.20 8.34
N ARG A 278 4.00 -16.88 8.31
CA ARG A 278 5.07 -17.54 9.07
C ARG A 278 5.93 -16.52 9.80
N VAL A 279 6.61 -16.98 10.83
CA VAL A 279 7.35 -16.17 11.80
C VAL A 279 8.84 -16.09 11.41
N CYS A 280 9.38 -14.88 11.31
CA CYS A 280 10.80 -14.60 11.06
C CYS A 280 11.43 -13.61 12.06
N ILE A 281 10.63 -12.76 12.72
CA ILE A 281 11.08 -11.74 13.66
C ILE A 281 11.48 -12.41 15.00
N PRO A 282 12.71 -12.20 15.50
CA PRO A 282 13.16 -12.75 16.78
C PRO A 282 12.30 -12.29 17.96
N GLU A 283 12.08 -13.16 18.95
CA GLU A 283 11.33 -12.82 20.18
C GLU A 283 11.91 -11.61 20.92
N THR A 284 13.23 -11.44 20.88
CA THR A 284 13.93 -10.30 21.49
C THR A 284 13.50 -8.96 20.92
N VAL A 285 13.09 -8.93 19.65
CA VAL A 285 12.61 -7.77 18.91
C VAL A 285 11.08 -7.67 18.99
N ARG A 286 10.35 -8.78 18.95
CA ARG A 286 8.88 -8.82 18.94
C ARG A 286 8.26 -8.10 20.15
N TYR A 287 8.81 -8.27 21.35
CA TYR A 287 8.30 -7.60 22.55
C TYR A 287 8.94 -6.23 22.82
N SER A 288 9.57 -5.63 21.80
CA SER A 288 10.28 -4.37 21.95
C SER A 288 9.39 -3.13 21.76
N LYS A 289 9.87 -1.98 22.23
CA LYS A 289 9.18 -0.69 22.04
C LYS A 289 9.10 -0.29 20.57
N LEU A 290 10.11 -0.67 19.78
CA LEU A 290 10.15 -0.44 18.35
C LEU A 290 9.03 -1.24 17.66
N TYR A 291 8.96 -2.56 17.89
CA TYR A 291 7.93 -3.42 17.31
C TYR A 291 6.52 -2.95 17.67
N ALA A 292 6.26 -2.67 18.95
CA ALA A 292 4.97 -2.14 19.39
C ALA A 292 4.62 -0.80 18.72
N ALA A 293 5.60 0.04 18.43
CA ALA A 293 5.38 1.29 17.71
C ALA A 293 5.07 1.07 16.21
N MET A 294 5.69 0.08 15.57
CA MET A 294 5.42 -0.28 14.18
C MET A 294 4.03 -0.89 14.02
N VAL A 295 3.69 -1.91 14.83
CA VAL A 295 2.37 -2.58 14.75
C VAL A 295 1.22 -1.63 15.08
N ARG A 296 1.40 -0.71 16.04
CA ARG A 296 0.37 0.28 16.40
C ARG A 296 0.02 1.25 15.26
N GLN A 297 0.90 1.44 14.29
CA GLN A 297 0.63 2.28 13.12
C GLN A 297 -0.12 1.51 12.01
N ARG A 298 -0.24 0.19 12.12
CA ARG A 298 -0.93 -0.67 11.15
C ARG A 298 -2.42 -0.79 11.47
N MET A 299 -3.17 -1.33 10.52
CA MET A 299 -4.61 -1.55 10.65
C MET A 299 -4.91 -2.61 11.73
N PRO A 300 -6.04 -2.51 12.45
CA PRO A 300 -6.41 -3.47 13.50
C PRO A 300 -6.48 -4.92 12.99
N ALA A 301 -7.12 -5.15 11.83
CA ALA A 301 -7.18 -6.46 11.18
C ALA A 301 -5.79 -7.10 10.97
N LEU A 302 -4.78 -6.31 10.61
CA LEU A 302 -3.40 -6.77 10.42
C LEU A 302 -2.79 -7.18 11.76
N GLY A 303 -3.02 -6.39 12.81
CA GLY A 303 -2.59 -6.71 14.17
C GLY A 303 -3.17 -8.04 14.67
N GLU A 304 -4.47 -8.25 14.52
CA GLU A 304 -5.15 -9.51 14.88
C GLU A 304 -4.60 -10.69 14.09
N ARG A 305 -4.40 -10.53 12.77
CA ARG A 305 -3.80 -11.58 11.93
C ARG A 305 -2.38 -11.90 12.37
N LEU A 306 -1.57 -10.89 12.66
CA LEU A 306 -0.20 -11.06 13.11
C LEU A 306 -0.16 -11.86 14.41
N GLU A 307 -1.06 -11.60 15.36
CA GLU A 307 -1.20 -12.39 16.59
C GLU A 307 -1.49 -13.87 16.30
N LEU A 308 -2.38 -14.17 15.34
CA LEU A 308 -2.66 -15.56 14.93
C LEU A 308 -1.44 -16.23 14.28
N VAL A 309 -0.67 -15.50 13.46
CA VAL A 309 0.57 -15.99 12.86
C VAL A 309 1.61 -16.31 13.94
N VAL A 310 1.74 -15.44 14.95
CA VAL A 310 2.63 -15.68 16.10
C VAL A 310 2.19 -16.93 16.87
N GLN A 311 0.88 -17.11 17.08
CA GLN A 311 0.33 -18.27 17.78
C GLN A 311 0.60 -19.58 17.03
N SER A 312 0.57 -19.58 15.69
CA SER A 312 0.93 -20.75 14.88
C SER A 312 2.39 -21.17 15.09
N GLY A 313 3.29 -20.20 15.21
CA GLY A 313 4.71 -20.43 15.50
C GLY A 313 5.51 -21.05 14.35
N ASP A 314 4.92 -21.19 13.17
CA ASP A 314 5.57 -21.75 11.98
C ASP A 314 6.70 -20.85 11.51
N LYS A 315 7.92 -21.37 11.42
CA LYS A 315 9.09 -20.57 11.06
C LYS A 315 9.19 -20.35 9.55
N LEU A 316 9.54 -19.13 9.16
CA LEU A 316 9.80 -18.79 7.77
C LEU A 316 11.08 -19.51 7.29
N PRO A 317 11.02 -20.29 6.18
CA PRO A 317 12.20 -20.92 5.61
C PRO A 317 13.22 -19.88 5.12
N ILE A 318 14.52 -20.18 5.27
CA ILE A 318 15.61 -19.27 4.83
C ILE A 318 15.55 -18.99 3.32
N ARG A 319 15.09 -19.97 2.54
CA ARG A 319 14.96 -19.86 1.07
C ARG A 319 13.59 -19.37 0.62
N TRP A 320 12.77 -18.85 1.55
CA TRP A 320 11.49 -18.30 1.17
C TRP A 320 11.67 -17.07 0.28
N SER A 321 10.88 -17.03 -0.78
CA SER A 321 10.60 -15.89 -1.64
C SER A 321 9.07 -15.77 -1.73
N PRO A 322 8.53 -14.56 -1.85
CA PRO A 322 7.12 -14.38 -2.16
C PRO A 322 6.80 -15.04 -3.50
N ASP A 323 5.57 -15.52 -3.63
CA ASP A 323 5.02 -15.93 -4.93
C ASP A 323 4.75 -14.68 -5.76
N ILE A 324 5.64 -14.40 -6.72
CA ILE A 324 5.55 -13.25 -7.62
C ILE A 324 4.98 -13.79 -8.94
N PRO A 325 3.84 -13.26 -9.41
CA PRO A 325 3.29 -13.68 -10.69
C PRO A 325 4.26 -13.31 -11.82
N GLU A 326 4.29 -14.12 -12.88
CA GLU A 326 5.00 -13.75 -14.10
C GLU A 326 4.35 -12.50 -14.69
N PHE A 327 5.14 -11.44 -14.84
CA PHE A 327 4.71 -10.25 -15.56
C PHE A 327 4.89 -10.54 -17.04
N SER A 328 3.92 -11.24 -17.64
CA SER A 328 3.91 -11.42 -19.09
C SER A 328 3.88 -10.03 -19.73
N VAL A 329 4.97 -9.67 -20.41
CA VAL A 329 4.96 -8.59 -21.40
C VAL A 329 3.90 -8.99 -22.42
N PHE A 330 3.02 -8.07 -22.79
CA PHE A 330 2.10 -8.22 -23.90
C PHE A 330 2.90 -8.40 -25.20
N GLU A 331 3.48 -9.58 -25.42
CA GLU A 331 4.03 -9.96 -26.72
C GLU A 331 2.85 -10.09 -27.68
N GLU A 332 2.72 -9.08 -28.56
CA GLU A 332 2.25 -9.07 -29.97
C GLU A 332 0.97 -9.82 -30.39
N ASP A 333 0.48 -10.83 -29.68
CA ASP A 333 -0.62 -11.71 -30.11
C ASP A 333 -2.00 -11.05 -30.04
N TRP A 334 -2.22 -10.10 -29.13
CA TRP A 334 -3.51 -9.37 -29.04
C TRP A 334 -3.70 -8.37 -30.18
N VAL A 335 -2.63 -7.77 -30.69
CA VAL A 335 -2.69 -6.86 -31.85
C VAL A 335 -2.99 -7.67 -33.11
N ALA A 336 -2.39 -8.87 -33.23
CA ALA A 336 -2.69 -9.79 -34.32
C ALA A 336 -4.17 -10.27 -34.30
N GLU A 337 -4.71 -10.66 -33.14
CA GLU A 337 -6.12 -11.10 -33.03
C GLU A 337 -7.14 -9.96 -33.25
N THR A 338 -6.77 -8.72 -32.93
CA THR A 338 -7.64 -7.55 -33.16
C THR A 338 -7.58 -7.07 -34.61
N GLU A 339 -6.40 -7.09 -35.25
CA GLU A 339 -6.28 -6.84 -36.70
C GLU A 339 -6.99 -7.92 -37.53
N GLU A 340 -6.87 -9.20 -37.17
CA GLU A 340 -7.58 -10.29 -37.87
C GLU A 340 -9.11 -10.17 -37.76
N LYS A 341 -9.64 -9.74 -36.60
CA LYS A 341 -11.08 -9.51 -36.42
C LYS A 341 -11.59 -8.30 -37.18
N ILE A 342 -10.78 -7.24 -37.28
CA ILE A 342 -11.14 -6.02 -38.02
C ILE A 342 -11.11 -6.31 -39.52
N GLU A 343 -10.13 -7.06 -40.03
CA GLU A 343 -10.11 -7.47 -41.44
C GLU A 343 -11.24 -8.47 -41.78
N ALA A 344 -11.62 -9.37 -40.87
CA ALA A 344 -12.71 -10.32 -41.12
C ALA A 344 -14.11 -9.68 -41.19
N ASP A 345 -14.32 -8.53 -40.53
CA ASP A 345 -15.58 -7.78 -40.56
C ASP A 345 -15.65 -6.77 -41.73
N GLU A 346 -14.55 -6.54 -42.45
CA GLU A 346 -14.49 -5.67 -43.64
C GLU A 346 -14.58 -6.41 -44.99
N PHE A 347 -14.76 -7.75 -45.02
CA PHE A 347 -14.87 -8.56 -46.24
C PHE A 347 -16.23 -9.24 -46.48
#